data_AF-A0A1V8TZG1-F1
#
_entry.id   AF-A0A1V8TZG1-F1
#
_cell.length_a   1.000
_cell.length_b   1.000
_cell.length_c   1.000
_cell.angle_alpha   90.00
_cell.angle_beta   90.00
_cell.angle_gamma   90.00
#
_symmetry.space_group_name_H-M   'P 1'
#
loop_
_entity.id
_entity.type
_entity.pdbx_description
1 polymer ?
#
loop_
_entity_poly.entity_id
_entity_poly.type
_entity_poly.pdbx_seq_one_letter_code
_entity_poly.pdbx_strand_id
1 'polypeptide(L)'
;MKCASTAPGTPSSPPEGLKKLAKSAPRSLQLEPNTGEAFHTAHTRQIFRSITRELSYFPDRFAAEWIRQHILHRFRAHKQKVHDHRQDAAYEERLQSTRRKARQVATQLQKANEGDRKMMIKALNMAYGRVGARRRDLLNPLLPVPQAAEDSAKAPVGGPSSLPAGPR
;
A
#
# COMPACT_ATOMS: atom_id res chain seq x y z
N MET A 1 40.27 -86.71 -21.24
CA MET A 1 39.03 -86.73 -22.06
C MET A 1 38.50 -85.30 -22.16
N LYS A 2 38.32 -84.81 -23.40
CA LYS A 2 37.49 -83.69 -23.91
C LYS A 2 37.54 -82.36 -23.14
N CYS A 3 38.29 -81.34 -23.56
CA CYS A 3 38.11 -80.45 -24.73
C CYS A 3 36.73 -79.77 -24.82
N ALA A 4 36.67 -78.46 -24.58
CA ALA A 4 35.97 -77.49 -25.43
C ALA A 4 36.28 -76.04 -24.99
N SER A 5 37.07 -75.36 -25.80
CA SER A 5 37.27 -73.91 -25.85
C SER A 5 36.35 -73.30 -26.91
N THR A 6 35.67 -72.19 -26.63
CA THR A 6 35.21 -71.24 -27.66
C THR A 6 35.17 -69.81 -27.10
N ALA A 7 36.22 -69.06 -27.44
CA ALA A 7 36.34 -67.68 -27.95
C ALA A 7 35.39 -66.51 -27.54
N PRO A 8 35.86 -65.24 -27.69
CA PRO A 8 35.43 -64.06 -26.93
C PRO A 8 34.41 -63.16 -27.67
N GLY A 9 33.56 -62.47 -26.90
CA GLY A 9 32.71 -61.39 -27.41
C GLY A 9 33.34 -60.01 -27.18
N THR A 10 33.68 -59.33 -28.27
CA THR A 10 34.03 -57.89 -28.34
C THR A 10 32.83 -57.08 -28.90
N PRO A 11 32.85 -55.73 -28.94
CA PRO A 11 32.40 -54.82 -27.89
C PRO A 11 31.14 -54.04 -28.33
N SER A 12 30.16 -53.83 -27.46
CA SER A 12 29.06 -52.90 -27.78
C SER A 12 29.46 -51.45 -27.46
N SER A 13 29.50 -50.63 -28.50
CA SER A 13 29.87 -49.20 -28.49
C SER A 13 29.00 -48.33 -27.56
N PRO A 14 29.58 -47.25 -26.98
CA PRO A 14 28.86 -46.07 -26.48
C PRO A 14 28.56 -45.11 -27.67
N PRO A 15 27.51 -44.26 -27.63
CA PRO A 15 27.47 -43.11 -26.73
C PRO A 15 26.10 -42.85 -26.09
N GLU A 16 26.13 -42.55 -24.78
CA GLU A 16 25.03 -41.92 -24.04
C GLU A 16 24.69 -40.55 -24.63
N GLY A 17 23.86 -40.57 -25.67
CA GLY A 17 23.21 -39.40 -26.22
C GLY A 17 22.01 -39.01 -25.37
N LEU A 18 21.96 -37.71 -25.05
CA LEU A 18 20.80 -36.97 -24.56
C LEU A 18 20.45 -37.20 -23.10
N LYS A 19 21.29 -36.61 -22.22
CA LYS A 19 20.78 -35.92 -21.03
C LYS A 19 19.64 -35.02 -21.50
N LYS A 20 18.39 -35.49 -21.40
CA LYS A 20 17.24 -34.60 -21.50
C LYS A 20 17.48 -33.57 -20.40
N LEU A 21 17.77 -32.32 -20.81
CA LEU A 21 17.57 -31.17 -19.95
C LEU A 21 16.15 -31.32 -19.44
N ALA A 22 16.01 -31.86 -18.22
CA ALA A 22 14.80 -31.69 -17.45
C ALA A 22 14.60 -30.18 -17.45
N LYS A 23 13.63 -29.73 -18.24
CA LYS A 23 13.16 -28.35 -18.25
C LYS A 23 12.92 -28.06 -16.79
N SER A 24 13.82 -27.29 -16.16
CA SER A 24 13.65 -26.93 -14.77
C SER A 24 12.29 -26.25 -14.72
N ALA A 25 11.37 -26.89 -14.00
CA ALA A 25 10.03 -26.36 -13.80
C ALA A 25 10.19 -24.89 -13.38
N PRO A 26 9.38 -23.96 -13.90
CA PRO A 26 9.55 -22.56 -13.56
C PRO A 26 9.56 -22.45 -12.04
N ARG A 27 10.59 -21.78 -11.50
CA ARG A 27 10.91 -21.57 -10.08
C ARG A 27 9.84 -20.77 -9.31
N SER A 28 8.60 -20.80 -9.77
CA SER A 28 7.48 -19.98 -9.35
C SER A 28 6.42 -20.72 -8.53
N LEU A 29 6.64 -21.99 -8.16
CA LEU A 29 5.63 -22.77 -7.41
C LEU A 29 6.14 -23.51 -6.17
N GLN A 30 7.31 -23.15 -5.63
CA GLN A 30 7.76 -23.66 -4.33
C GLN A 30 7.92 -22.50 -3.35
N LEU A 31 6.78 -21.89 -3.02
CA LEU A 31 6.61 -21.24 -1.73
C LEU A 31 5.75 -22.22 -0.93
N GLU A 32 6.38 -23.08 -0.13
CA GLU A 32 5.68 -23.79 0.94
C GLU A 32 5.00 -22.71 1.79
N PRO A 33 3.65 -22.62 1.77
CA PRO A 33 2.98 -21.54 2.42
C PRO A 33 2.99 -21.85 3.92
N ASN A 34 3.72 -21.05 4.70
CA ASN A 34 3.20 -20.70 6.01
C ASN A 34 1.76 -20.22 5.76
N THR A 35 0.78 -21.06 6.09
CA THR A 35 -0.53 -21.06 5.40
C THR A 35 -1.27 -19.74 5.58
N GLY A 36 -0.95 -19.00 6.66
CA GLY A 36 -1.43 -17.64 6.91
C GLY A 36 -0.76 -16.54 6.05
N GLU A 37 0.55 -16.58 5.86
CA GLU A 37 1.32 -15.48 5.23
C GLU A 37 1.08 -15.38 3.73
N ALA A 38 1.07 -16.53 3.04
CA ALA A 38 0.77 -16.60 1.62
C ALA A 38 -0.68 -16.13 1.36
N PHE A 39 -1.61 -16.52 2.23
CA PHE A 39 -3.00 -16.10 2.18
C PHE A 39 -3.16 -14.59 2.40
N HIS A 40 -2.40 -14.01 3.33
CA HIS A 40 -2.40 -12.57 3.60
C HIS A 40 -1.91 -11.77 2.40
N THR A 41 -0.83 -12.23 1.79
CA THR A 41 -0.23 -11.60 0.62
C THR A 41 -1.14 -11.70 -0.60
N ALA A 42 -1.73 -12.88 -0.86
CA ALA A 42 -2.62 -13.11 -2.00
C ALA A 42 -3.87 -12.22 -1.95
N HIS A 43 -4.57 -12.21 -0.82
CA HIS A 43 -5.80 -11.44 -0.72
C HIS A 43 -5.53 -9.91 -0.65
N THR A 44 -4.39 -9.48 -0.11
CA THR A 44 -3.96 -8.07 -0.23
C THR A 44 -3.68 -7.66 -1.68
N ARG A 45 -3.01 -8.53 -2.45
CA ARG A 45 -2.80 -8.33 -3.90
C ARG A 45 -4.11 -8.26 -4.67
N GLN A 46 -5.08 -9.13 -4.34
CA GLN A 46 -6.39 -9.12 -4.98
C GLN A 46 -7.13 -7.79 -4.78
N ILE A 47 -7.17 -7.27 -3.54
CA ILE A 47 -7.78 -5.97 -3.24
C ILE A 47 -7.04 -4.84 -3.99
N PHE A 48 -5.70 -4.88 -4.00
CA PHE A 48 -4.92 -3.89 -4.74
C PHE A 48 -5.29 -3.89 -6.22
N ARG A 49 -5.36 -5.08 -6.85
CA ARG A 49 -5.73 -5.22 -8.25
C ARG A 49 -7.14 -4.74 -8.53
N SER A 50 -8.11 -5.05 -7.67
CA SER A 50 -9.50 -4.58 -7.84
C SER A 50 -9.55 -3.06 -7.83
N ILE A 51 -8.90 -2.40 -6.87
CA ILE A 51 -8.80 -0.94 -6.81
C ILE A 51 -8.18 -0.37 -8.09
N THR A 52 -7.02 -0.88 -8.50
CA THR A 52 -6.33 -0.35 -9.68
C THR A 52 -7.14 -0.53 -10.96
N ARG A 53 -7.94 -1.60 -11.04
CA ARG A 53 -8.85 -1.84 -12.15
C ARG A 53 -9.99 -0.83 -12.18
N GLU A 54 -10.64 -0.59 -11.04
CA GLU A 54 -11.70 0.43 -10.95
C GLU A 54 -11.18 1.83 -11.28
N LEU A 55 -9.95 2.16 -10.86
CA LEU A 55 -9.33 3.45 -11.20
C LEU A 55 -9.04 3.62 -12.69
N SER A 56 -8.83 2.53 -13.44
CA SER A 56 -8.62 2.61 -14.88
C SER A 56 -9.89 2.97 -15.65
N TYR A 57 -11.07 2.72 -15.09
CA TYR A 57 -12.37 3.08 -15.69
C TYR A 57 -12.87 4.46 -15.25
N PHE A 58 -12.17 5.11 -14.33
CA PHE A 58 -12.62 6.37 -13.75
C PHE A 58 -12.55 7.52 -14.77
N PRO A 59 -13.58 8.37 -14.89
CA PRO A 59 -13.66 9.38 -15.96
C PRO A 59 -12.62 10.50 -15.83
N ASP A 60 -12.24 10.90 -14.61
CA ASP A 60 -11.23 11.93 -14.39
C ASP A 60 -9.82 11.33 -14.21
N ARG A 61 -8.96 11.54 -15.20
CA ARG A 61 -7.59 11.02 -15.23
C ARG A 61 -6.72 11.60 -14.11
N PHE A 62 -6.94 12.86 -13.72
CA PHE A 62 -6.14 13.49 -12.67
C PHE A 62 -6.45 12.89 -11.30
N ALA A 63 -7.74 12.79 -10.96
CA ALA A 63 -8.14 12.11 -9.73
C ALA A 63 -7.71 10.65 -9.72
N ALA A 64 -7.84 9.93 -10.84
CA ALA A 64 -7.41 8.55 -10.94
C ALA A 64 -5.91 8.38 -10.64
N GLU A 65 -5.05 9.23 -11.22
CA GLU A 65 -3.61 9.22 -10.97
C GLU A 65 -3.29 9.50 -9.50
N TRP A 66 -3.88 10.56 -8.94
CA TRP A 66 -3.61 10.93 -7.55
C TRP A 66 -4.03 9.82 -6.57
N ILE A 67 -5.23 9.25 -6.76
CA ILE A 67 -5.72 8.15 -5.91
C ILE A 67 -4.81 6.93 -6.07
N ARG A 68 -4.35 6.62 -7.28
CA ARG A 68 -3.41 5.51 -7.52
C ARG A 68 -2.12 5.69 -6.74
N GLN A 69 -1.52 6.88 -6.78
CA GLN A 69 -0.30 7.21 -6.03
C GLN A 69 -0.53 7.14 -4.51
N HIS A 70 -1.65 7.69 -4.03
CA HIS A 70 -2.02 7.64 -2.62
C HIS A 70 -2.15 6.19 -2.11
N ILE A 71 -2.78 5.33 -2.90
CA ILE A 71 -2.96 3.91 -2.57
C ILE A 71 -1.64 3.15 -2.63
N LEU A 72 -0.80 3.40 -3.65
CA LEU A 72 0.53 2.81 -3.74
C LEU A 72 1.39 3.14 -2.52
N HIS A 73 1.41 4.39 -2.10
CA HIS A 73 2.14 4.83 -0.90
C HIS A 73 1.67 4.05 0.34
N ARG A 74 0.37 3.94 0.55
CA ARG A 74 -0.19 3.21 1.69
C ARG A 74 0.10 1.71 1.65
N PHE A 75 -0.06 1.07 0.50
CA PHE A 75 0.21 -0.37 0.37
C PHE A 75 1.70 -0.69 0.58
N ARG A 76 2.61 0.17 0.11
CA ARG A 76 4.05 0.05 0.37
C ARG A 76 4.37 0.20 1.85
N ALA A 77 3.82 1.23 2.51
CA ALA A 77 4.00 1.43 3.95
C ALA A 77 3.45 0.25 4.77
N HIS A 78 2.31 -0.31 4.38
CA HIS A 78 1.72 -1.48 5.05
C HIS A 78 2.53 -2.76 4.81
N LYS A 79 3.11 -2.94 3.62
CA LYS A 79 4.00 -4.08 3.35
C LYS A 79 5.19 -4.09 4.31
N GLN A 80 5.80 -2.93 4.55
CA GLN A 80 6.91 -2.82 5.51
C GLN A 80 6.45 -3.16 6.93
N LYS A 81 5.35 -2.56 7.39
CA LYS A 81 4.82 -2.85 8.74
C LYS A 81 4.44 -4.32 8.96
N VAL A 82 3.92 -5.00 7.95
CA VAL A 82 3.61 -6.44 8.03
C VAL A 82 4.89 -7.26 8.16
N HIS A 83 5.97 -6.85 7.49
CA HIS A 83 7.27 -7.51 7.62
C HIS A 83 7.86 -7.31 9.03
N ASP A 84 7.77 -6.09 9.56
CA ASP A 84 8.33 -5.74 10.88
C ASP A 84 7.55 -6.43 12.03
N HIS A 85 6.23 -6.56 11.91
CA HIS A 85 5.34 -7.17 12.92
C HIS A 85 4.99 -8.64 12.61
N ARG A 86 5.87 -9.37 11.92
CA ARG A 86 5.60 -10.75 11.47
C ARG A 86 5.33 -11.73 12.60
N GLN A 87 5.93 -11.49 13.77
CA GLN A 87 5.84 -12.38 14.94
C GLN A 87 4.72 -11.96 15.93
N ASP A 88 4.05 -10.83 15.68
CA ASP A 88 3.07 -10.25 16.60
C ASP A 88 1.65 -10.72 16.25
N ALA A 89 1.09 -11.67 17.01
CA ALA A 89 -0.28 -12.15 16.81
C ALA A 89 -1.34 -11.02 16.95
N ALA A 90 -1.10 -10.03 17.84
CA ALA A 90 -1.98 -8.88 18.03
C ALA A 90 -2.05 -7.96 16.79
N TYR A 91 -1.03 -8.00 15.92
CA TYR A 91 -1.02 -7.19 14.70
C TYR A 91 -1.99 -7.70 13.62
N GLU A 92 -2.41 -8.96 13.70
CA GLU A 92 -3.35 -9.56 12.75
C GLU A 92 -4.70 -8.85 12.72
N GLU A 93 -5.26 -8.48 13.89
CA GLU A 93 -6.54 -7.77 13.96
C GLU A 93 -6.45 -6.38 13.30
N ARG A 94 -5.34 -5.66 13.54
CA ARG A 94 -5.05 -4.38 12.88
C ARG A 94 -4.90 -4.55 11.36
N LEU A 95 -4.30 -5.66 10.91
CA LEU A 95 -4.18 -5.98 9.50
C LEU A 95 -5.55 -6.28 8.87
N GLN A 96 -6.41 -7.02 9.56
CA GLN A 96 -7.77 -7.31 9.10
C GLN A 96 -8.61 -6.03 8.96
N SER A 97 -8.59 -5.14 9.96
CA SER A 97 -9.31 -3.87 9.90
C SER A 97 -8.80 -2.97 8.76
N THR A 98 -7.48 -2.97 8.51
CA THR A 98 -6.87 -2.26 7.37
C THR A 98 -7.35 -2.84 6.03
N ARG A 99 -7.45 -4.16 5.91
CA ARG A 99 -7.96 -4.83 4.70
C ARG A 99 -9.44 -4.55 4.47
N ARG A 100 -10.25 -4.50 5.53
CA ARG A 100 -11.66 -4.08 5.46
C ARG A 100 -11.77 -2.66 4.91
N LYS A 101 -10.95 -1.72 5.40
CA LYS A 101 -10.89 -0.35 4.87
C LYS A 101 -10.47 -0.31 3.39
N ALA A 102 -9.50 -1.12 2.98
CA ALA A 102 -9.08 -1.19 1.58
C ALA A 102 -10.20 -1.74 0.67
N ARG A 103 -10.96 -2.75 1.12
CA ARG A 103 -12.14 -3.25 0.42
C ARG A 103 -13.22 -2.18 0.29
N GLN A 104 -13.48 -1.41 1.35
CA GLN A 104 -14.44 -0.30 1.30
C GLN A 104 -14.05 0.74 0.25
N VAL A 105 -12.75 1.04 0.09
CA VAL A 105 -12.26 1.91 -0.97
C VAL A 105 -12.55 1.33 -2.35
N ALA A 106 -12.32 0.03 -2.56
CA ALA A 106 -12.65 -0.64 -3.81
C ALA A 106 -14.15 -0.54 -4.13
N THR A 107 -15.02 -0.84 -3.17
CA THR A 107 -16.47 -0.72 -3.34
C THR A 107 -16.91 0.72 -3.58
N GLN A 108 -16.27 1.70 -2.92
CA GLN A 108 -16.55 3.12 -3.16
C GLN A 108 -16.22 3.53 -4.60
N LEU A 109 -15.07 3.08 -5.13
CA LEU A 109 -14.67 3.36 -6.51
C LEU A 109 -15.57 2.66 -7.51
N GLN A 110 -15.93 1.40 -7.26
CA GLN A 110 -16.90 0.66 -8.06
C GLN A 110 -18.24 1.40 -8.13
N LYS A 111 -18.81 1.82 -6.99
CA LYS A 111 -20.06 2.60 -6.96
C LYS A 111 -19.94 3.94 -7.69
N ALA A 112 -18.79 4.60 -7.57
CA ALA A 112 -18.54 5.82 -8.33
C ALA A 112 -18.55 5.56 -9.85
N ASN A 113 -17.97 4.44 -10.29
CA ASN A 113 -17.98 4.01 -11.70
C ASN A 113 -19.39 3.59 -12.17
N GLU A 114 -20.22 3.02 -11.29
CA GLU A 114 -21.62 2.68 -11.54
C GLU A 114 -22.55 3.92 -11.60
N GLY A 115 -22.04 5.11 -11.26
CA GLY A 115 -22.80 6.37 -11.35
C GLY A 115 -23.29 6.94 -10.02
N ASP A 116 -22.85 6.41 -8.87
CA ASP A 116 -23.15 7.02 -7.57
C ASP A 116 -22.42 8.37 -7.43
N ARG A 117 -23.18 9.44 -7.64
CA ARG A 117 -22.72 10.83 -7.55
C ARG A 117 -22.05 11.14 -6.21
N LYS A 118 -22.54 10.58 -5.09
CA LYS A 118 -21.99 10.86 -3.76
C LYS A 118 -20.58 10.30 -3.62
N MET A 119 -20.37 9.07 -4.09
CA MET A 119 -19.07 8.41 -4.05
C MET A 119 -18.06 9.06 -5.01
N MET A 120 -18.53 9.46 -6.18
CA MET A 120 -17.76 10.23 -7.17
C MET A 120 -17.26 11.55 -6.60
N ILE A 121 -18.16 12.39 -6.05
CA ILE A 121 -17.78 13.68 -5.45
C ILE A 121 -16.78 13.50 -4.31
N LYS A 122 -16.94 12.44 -3.50
CA LYS A 122 -16.00 12.14 -2.42
C LYS A 122 -14.60 11.81 -2.97
N ALA A 123 -14.50 11.02 -4.03
CA ALA A 123 -13.22 10.73 -4.69
C ALA A 123 -12.56 11.99 -5.25
N LEU A 124 -13.33 12.84 -5.93
CA LEU A 124 -12.86 14.11 -6.48
C LEU A 124 -12.41 15.08 -5.38
N ASN A 125 -13.18 15.22 -4.30
CA ASN A 125 -12.83 16.10 -3.18
C ASN A 125 -11.54 15.67 -2.48
N MET A 126 -11.26 14.37 -2.39
CA MET A 126 -9.97 13.88 -1.90
C MET A 126 -8.85 14.21 -2.89
N ALA A 127 -9.06 13.91 -4.18
CA ALA A 127 -8.08 14.16 -5.22
C ALA A 127 -7.71 15.64 -5.30
N TYR A 128 -8.67 16.54 -5.45
CA TYR A 128 -8.41 17.98 -5.57
C TYR A 128 -8.07 18.66 -4.24
N GLY A 129 -7.90 17.91 -3.15
CA GLY A 129 -7.50 18.47 -1.86
C GLY A 129 -8.55 19.40 -1.26
N ARG A 130 -9.84 19.20 -1.56
CA ARG A 130 -10.93 19.90 -0.85
C ARG A 130 -11.14 19.33 0.55
N VAL A 131 -10.72 18.08 0.77
CA VAL A 131 -10.83 17.36 2.05
C VAL A 131 -9.54 16.56 2.32
N GLY A 132 -9.24 16.30 3.59
CA GLY A 132 -8.19 15.35 4.00
C GLY A 132 -6.80 15.97 4.18
N ALA A 133 -5.77 15.13 4.08
CA ALA A 133 -4.38 15.55 4.27
C ALA A 133 -3.94 16.57 3.22
N ARG A 134 -4.23 16.30 1.95
CA ARG A 134 -3.89 17.20 0.84
C ARG A 134 -4.46 18.61 1.03
N ARG A 135 -5.66 18.75 1.58
CA ARG A 135 -6.23 20.07 1.91
C ARG A 135 -5.34 20.84 2.87
N ARG A 136 -4.90 20.17 3.95
CA ARG A 136 -4.02 20.77 4.96
C ARG A 136 -2.68 21.15 4.33
N ASP A 137 -2.09 20.25 3.56
CA ASP A 137 -0.79 20.49 2.91
C ASP A 137 -0.85 21.70 1.94
N LEU A 138 -1.96 21.86 1.20
CA LEU A 138 -2.17 22.98 0.29
C LEU A 138 -2.52 24.29 1.01
N LEU A 139 -3.16 24.21 2.18
CA LEU A 139 -3.65 25.39 2.91
C LEU A 139 -2.60 25.93 3.90
N ASN A 140 -1.72 25.08 4.43
CA ASN A 140 -0.60 25.46 5.29
C ASN A 140 0.23 26.65 4.78
N PRO A 141 0.64 26.73 3.49
CA PRO A 141 1.43 27.87 2.99
C PRO A 141 0.62 29.16 2.82
N LEU A 142 -0.72 29.08 2.81
CA LEU A 142 -1.60 30.23 2.62
C LEU A 142 -2.12 30.81 3.94
N LEU A 143 -2.02 30.04 5.02
CA LEU A 143 -2.37 30.51 6.35
C LEU A 143 -1.31 31.52 6.83
N PRO A 144 -1.71 32.73 7.25
CA PRO A 144 -0.81 33.60 7.99
C PRO A 144 -0.30 32.82 9.20
N VAL A 145 1.01 32.83 9.43
CA VAL A 145 1.57 32.35 10.70
C VAL A 145 0.81 33.10 11.79
N PRO A 146 0.19 32.41 12.77
CA PRO A 146 -0.57 33.09 13.80
C PRO A 146 0.35 34.09 14.50
N GLN A 147 0.09 35.39 14.28
CA GLN A 147 0.81 36.53 14.88
C GLN A 147 0.75 36.53 16.42
N ALA A 148 0.00 35.60 17.02
CA ALA A 148 -0.04 35.34 18.45
C ALA A 148 1.33 35.03 19.08
N ALA A 149 2.37 34.70 18.30
CA ALA A 149 3.73 34.58 18.82
C ALA A 149 4.47 35.94 18.90
N GLU A 150 4.15 36.91 18.04
CA GLU A 150 4.88 38.19 17.94
C GLU A 150 4.32 39.26 18.89
N ASP A 151 3.03 39.23 19.21
CA ASP A 151 2.42 40.17 20.16
C ASP A 151 2.86 39.94 21.62
N SER A 152 3.41 38.75 21.93
CA SER A 152 3.95 38.45 23.27
C SER A 152 5.31 39.12 23.55
N ALA A 153 5.99 39.64 22.52
CA ALA A 153 7.29 40.28 22.63
C ALA A 153 7.24 41.82 22.75
N LYS A 154 6.04 42.42 22.65
CA LYS A 154 5.89 43.89 22.66
C LYS A 154 4.72 44.39 23.51
N ALA A 155 4.57 43.86 24.71
CA ALA A 155 3.82 44.56 25.75
C ALA A 155 4.76 45.56 26.45
N PRO A 156 4.53 46.89 26.38
CA PRO A 156 5.30 47.84 27.18
C PRO A 156 4.97 47.61 28.65
N VAL A 157 6.01 47.32 29.42
CA VAL A 157 5.99 47.21 30.87
C VAL A 157 5.51 48.53 31.48
N GLY A 158 4.40 48.47 32.21
CA GLY A 158 4.15 49.26 33.42
C GLY A 158 3.91 50.77 33.27
N GLY A 159 2.63 51.15 33.18
CA GLY A 159 2.16 52.45 33.69
C GLY A 159 1.17 52.20 34.84
N PRO A 160 1.41 52.66 36.07
CA PRO A 160 0.45 52.48 37.15
C PRO A 160 -0.80 53.32 36.87
N SER A 161 -1.95 52.65 36.79
CA SER A 161 -3.27 53.30 36.70
C SER A 161 -3.58 54.00 38.02
N SER A 162 -3.36 55.31 38.08
CA SER A 162 -3.92 56.18 39.11
C SER A 162 -5.41 56.42 38.82
N LEU A 163 -6.26 55.78 39.61
CA LEU A 163 -7.68 56.13 39.73
C LEU A 163 -7.79 57.50 40.43
N PRO A 164 -8.45 58.52 39.86
CA PRO A 164 -8.79 59.72 40.62
C PRO A 164 -10.03 59.44 41.47
N ALA A 165 -9.84 59.38 42.80
CA ALA A 165 -10.93 59.55 43.75
C ALA A 165 -11.48 60.98 43.61
N GLY A 166 -12.70 61.13 43.10
CA GLY A 166 -13.43 62.39 43.09
C GLY A 166 -14.19 62.60 44.40
N PRO A 167 -14.29 63.84 44.92
CA PRO A 167 -15.06 64.13 46.14
C PRO A 167 -16.49 64.55 45.80
N ARG A 168 -17.46 64.12 46.61
CA ARG A 168 -18.50 64.95 47.24
C ARG A 168 -19.40 64.09 48.13
#